data_AF-A0A7W8FZZ6-F1
#
_entry.id   AF-A0A7W8FZZ6-F1
#
_cell.length_a   1.000
_cell.length_b   1.000
_cell.length_c   1.000
_cell.angle_alpha   90.00
_cell.angle_beta   90.00
_cell.angle_gamma   90.00
#
_symmetry.space_group_name_H-M   'P 1'
#
loop_
_entity.id
_entity.type
_entity.pdbx_description
1 polymer ?
#
loop_
_entity_poly.entity_id
_entity_poly.type
_entity_poly.pdbx_seq_one_letter_code
_entity_poly.pdbx_strand_id
1 'polypeptide(L)'
;MLRQFPALLAAALACTLPAHAADIVVDTSSDGPVIPVGRCTLRQAVTAANTDAATGGCSAGSGDDRIVFDGVAVITLRSALPSITESLEFDGEASLVTLRRDPDDVDLFRLLDASTTTTLTLRWIAIENGAVAGATPPLADGAGVRALGTLILEDSRVTGNSASGANSNGGGIRAGTVQLLRSVVSGNAATHAGGGVYATGAVTLVDSRIEDNAATAADSFGGGVSAGTFDATGSTIAQNAAGRTGGGVYADSVALTDSVVEGNSLGDDASRGGGVRSEGAIVATRSRVSDNTAVESGGGLRGETVTLVDSLVDGNAVTGAAGMGGGAYAEVQVDATRSTFANNTVGQAGGGAYGIAVTLRNSTLSGNVAVLCGGGLIGSLISVQNSTITDNGAGDNASGGICALASGEQAHSLSISNSIVYGNLGDIGTILDPVDAAGINNIIGPVGGSVSVPVDTIDCDPQLAPLADNGGPTPTHAIGSASCALDGATNPFDFPTDQRGEARTVGAGTDIGAYELQTLLVFRDGFEG
;
A
#
# COMPACT_ATOMS: atom_id res chain seq x y z
N MET A 1 1.89 32.24 -10.82
CA MET A 1 0.81 32.63 -9.90
C MET A 1 0.77 31.64 -8.76
N LEU A 2 0.76 32.13 -7.51
CA LEU A 2 0.68 31.31 -6.31
C LEU A 2 -0.60 30.44 -6.36
N ARG A 3 -0.42 29.12 -6.38
CA ARG A 3 -1.52 28.14 -6.34
C ARG A 3 -2.08 28.08 -4.92
N GLN A 4 -3.35 28.45 -4.76
CA GLN A 4 -4.15 28.15 -3.58
C GLN A 4 -4.60 26.69 -3.69
N PHE A 5 -4.05 25.82 -2.86
CA PHE A 5 -4.52 24.45 -2.70
C PHE A 5 -5.81 24.46 -1.87
N PRO A 6 -6.87 23.72 -2.25
CA PRO A 6 -7.95 23.44 -1.33
C PRO A 6 -7.40 22.52 -0.24
N ALA A 7 -7.42 23.00 1.01
CA ALA A 7 -7.04 22.22 2.17
C ALA A 7 -7.95 20.98 2.24
N LEU A 8 -7.41 19.81 1.86
CA LEU A 8 -8.01 18.54 2.21
C LEU A 8 -7.94 18.46 3.73
N LEU A 9 -9.10 18.31 4.36
CA LEU A 9 -9.23 18.11 5.80
C LEU A 9 -8.60 16.74 6.11
N ALA A 10 -7.28 16.70 6.26
CA ALA A 10 -6.63 15.65 7.04
C ALA A 10 -7.37 15.66 8.38
N ALA A 11 -7.91 14.52 8.80
CA ALA A 11 -8.31 14.35 10.17
C ALA A 11 -7.04 14.64 10.99
N ALA A 12 -6.95 15.86 11.49
CA ALA A 12 -5.93 16.24 12.44
C ALA A 12 -6.21 15.34 13.63
N LEU A 13 -5.47 14.24 13.71
CA LEU A 13 -5.34 13.49 14.94
C LEU A 13 -4.75 14.52 15.90
N ALA A 14 -5.64 15.13 16.69
CA ALA A 14 -5.23 16.11 17.66
C ALA A 14 -4.19 15.41 18.54
N CYS A 15 -2.95 15.89 18.47
CA CYS A 15 -1.91 15.54 19.42
C CYS A 15 -2.32 16.19 20.76
N THR A 16 -3.35 15.63 21.38
CA THR A 16 -3.56 15.82 22.80
C THR A 16 -2.50 14.95 23.46
N LEU A 17 -1.47 15.58 24.03
CA LEU A 17 -0.60 14.88 24.96
C LEU A 17 -1.51 14.16 25.97
N PRO A 18 -1.45 12.83 26.11
CA PRO A 18 -2.17 12.17 27.17
C PRO A 18 -1.78 12.84 28.48
N ALA A 19 -2.78 13.17 29.30
CA ALA A 19 -2.51 13.70 30.62
C ALA A 19 -1.84 12.58 31.43
N HIS A 20 -0.51 12.65 31.57
CA HIS A 20 0.23 11.79 32.48
C HIS A 20 0.27 12.43 33.86
N ALA A 21 0.33 11.61 34.89
CA ALA A 21 0.17 12.02 36.26
C ALA A 21 1.50 12.14 37.02
N ALA A 22 2.53 11.38 36.66
CA ALA A 22 3.91 11.62 37.12
C ALA A 22 4.97 11.43 36.02
N ASP A 23 6.07 12.18 36.14
CA ASP A 23 7.31 11.96 35.38
C ASP A 23 8.30 11.14 36.24
N ILE A 24 8.82 10.06 35.68
CA ILE A 24 9.87 9.23 36.29
C ILE A 24 11.14 9.34 35.43
N VAL A 25 12.20 9.92 36.01
CA VAL A 25 13.43 10.25 35.28
C VAL A 25 14.46 9.13 35.38
N VAL A 26 14.74 8.46 34.26
CA VAL A 26 15.84 7.49 34.12
C VAL A 26 17.13 8.25 33.84
N ASP A 27 18.12 8.13 34.72
CA ASP A 27 19.34 8.92 34.66
C ASP A 27 20.61 8.06 34.45
N THR A 28 20.46 6.74 34.34
CA THR A 28 21.58 5.82 34.10
C THR A 28 21.26 4.81 33.01
N SER A 29 22.28 4.49 32.19
CA SER A 29 22.21 3.41 31.19
C SER A 29 22.37 2.01 31.78
N SER A 30 22.63 1.91 33.08
CA SER A 30 22.80 0.62 33.77
C SER A 30 21.46 -0.07 33.96
N ASP A 31 21.28 -1.27 33.39
CA ASP A 31 20.11 -2.13 33.65
C ASP A 31 20.50 -3.58 33.99
N GLY A 32 21.77 -3.78 34.36
CA GLY A 32 22.33 -5.07 34.74
C GLY A 32 22.22 -5.38 36.25
N PRO A 33 22.82 -6.49 36.71
CA PRO A 33 22.76 -6.92 38.11
C PRO A 33 23.47 -5.96 39.09
N VAL A 34 24.34 -5.08 38.58
CA VAL A 34 25.02 -4.05 39.36
C VAL A 34 24.34 -2.72 39.07
N ILE A 35 23.51 -2.26 40.00
CA ILE A 35 22.79 -0.99 39.90
C ILE A 35 23.57 0.08 40.68
N PRO A 36 23.95 1.22 40.07
CA PRO A 36 24.55 2.33 40.78
C PRO A 36 23.61 2.86 41.88
N VAL A 37 24.14 3.03 43.10
CA VAL A 37 23.35 3.49 44.25
C VAL A 37 22.80 4.90 43.99
N GLY A 38 21.50 5.08 44.22
CA GLY A 38 20.82 6.38 44.12
C GLY A 38 20.55 6.85 42.69
N ARG A 39 20.83 6.03 41.67
CA ARG A 39 20.46 6.30 40.27
C ARG A 39 19.18 5.53 39.91
N CYS A 40 18.36 6.10 39.04
CA CYS A 40 17.11 5.50 38.58
C CYS A 40 17.37 4.74 37.26
N THR A 41 17.26 3.41 37.29
CA THR A 41 17.37 2.58 36.08
C THR A 41 16.03 2.46 35.38
N LEU A 42 16.04 2.07 34.09
CA LEU A 42 14.81 1.82 33.34
C LEU A 42 13.92 0.76 33.99
N ARG A 43 14.49 -0.36 34.43
CA ARG A 43 13.75 -1.42 35.14
C ARG A 43 13.10 -0.92 36.42
N GLN A 44 13.78 -0.07 37.17
CA GLN A 44 13.23 0.53 38.38
C GLN A 44 12.13 1.54 38.05
N ALA A 45 12.28 2.32 36.98
CA ALA A 45 11.27 3.27 36.53
C ALA A 45 9.97 2.57 36.13
N VAL A 46 10.05 1.49 35.35
CA VAL A 46 8.87 0.67 34.99
C VAL A 46 8.22 0.07 36.24
N THR A 47 9.02 -0.36 37.23
CA THR A 47 8.47 -0.89 38.49
C THR A 47 7.78 0.21 39.31
N ALA A 48 8.36 1.40 39.33
CA ALA A 48 7.84 2.54 40.09
C ALA A 48 6.54 3.08 39.50
N ALA A 49 6.41 3.07 38.17
CA ALA A 49 5.15 3.33 37.48
C ALA A 49 4.12 2.29 37.91
N ASN A 50 4.35 1.00 37.58
CA ASN A 50 3.40 -0.10 37.82
C ASN A 50 2.86 -0.22 39.26
N THR A 51 3.58 0.30 40.25
CA THR A 51 3.25 0.18 41.68
C THR A 51 2.83 1.49 42.33
N ASP A 52 2.86 2.61 41.61
CA ASP A 52 2.69 3.96 42.15
C ASP A 52 3.59 4.22 43.39
N ALA A 53 4.79 3.63 43.39
CA ALA A 53 5.66 3.62 44.56
C ALA A 53 7.13 3.79 44.18
N ALA A 54 7.85 4.60 44.96
CA ALA A 54 9.27 4.86 44.73
C ALA A 54 10.06 3.54 44.79
N THR A 55 10.83 3.26 43.74
CA THR A 55 11.60 2.02 43.60
C THR A 55 13.06 2.34 43.30
N GLY A 56 13.97 1.91 44.16
CA GLY A 56 15.41 2.18 43.99
C GLY A 56 15.71 3.68 44.02
N GLY A 57 16.34 4.21 42.97
CA GLY A 57 16.59 5.64 42.80
C GLY A 57 15.46 6.42 42.12
N CYS A 58 14.38 5.76 41.71
CA CYS A 58 13.26 6.38 40.98
C CYS A 58 12.21 6.97 41.91
N SER A 59 11.60 8.10 41.52
CA SER A 59 10.38 8.64 42.14
C SER A 59 9.21 7.66 42.02
N ALA A 60 8.20 7.83 42.89
CA ALA A 60 6.95 7.09 42.76
C ALA A 60 6.17 7.56 41.52
N GLY A 61 5.51 6.61 40.84
CA GLY A 61 4.46 6.88 39.87
C GLY A 61 3.16 7.38 40.51
N SER A 62 2.15 7.67 39.68
CA SER A 62 0.79 7.98 40.13
C SER A 62 -0.27 7.79 39.04
N GLY A 63 -0.73 6.58 38.76
CA GLY A 63 -1.65 6.32 37.65
C GLY A 63 -0.92 6.33 36.31
N ASP A 64 -1.54 6.84 35.24
CA ASP A 64 -0.88 6.84 33.93
C ASP A 64 0.38 7.73 33.94
N ASP A 65 1.56 7.11 33.85
CA ASP A 65 2.85 7.78 34.05
C ASP A 65 3.62 8.02 32.74
N ARG A 66 4.65 8.86 32.83
CA ARG A 66 5.63 9.10 31.77
C ARG A 66 7.05 8.85 32.26
N ILE A 67 7.82 8.07 31.51
CA ILE A 67 9.23 7.82 31.73
C ILE A 67 10.04 8.70 30.79
N VAL A 68 10.92 9.53 31.34
CA VAL A 68 11.84 10.41 30.60
C VAL A 68 13.29 10.05 30.87
N PHE A 69 14.21 10.48 30.01
CA PHE A 69 15.61 10.09 30.05
C PHE A 69 16.55 11.30 30.18
N ASP A 70 17.36 11.34 31.24
CA ASP A 70 18.36 12.39 31.45
C ASP A 70 19.78 11.86 31.20
N GLY A 71 20.43 12.35 30.14
CA GLY A 71 21.81 11.97 29.80
C GLY A 71 21.99 10.52 29.37
N VAL A 72 20.90 9.81 29.03
CA VAL A 72 20.91 8.40 28.60
C VAL A 72 20.50 8.30 27.13
N ALA A 73 21.45 7.95 26.26
CA ALA A 73 21.17 7.73 24.84
C ALA A 73 20.87 6.26 24.51
N VAL A 74 21.50 5.32 25.21
CA VAL A 74 21.34 3.90 24.95
C VAL A 74 21.33 3.09 26.25
N ILE A 75 20.38 2.17 26.34
CA ILE A 75 20.24 1.20 27.42
C ILE A 75 20.34 -0.20 26.81
N THR A 76 21.41 -0.92 27.17
CA THR A 76 21.61 -2.31 26.75
C THR A 76 21.06 -3.24 27.83
N LEU A 77 20.03 -4.01 27.48
CA LEU A 77 19.33 -4.94 28.35
C LEU A 77 19.94 -6.34 28.25
N ARG A 78 20.03 -7.04 29.38
CA ARG A 78 20.47 -8.45 29.49
C ARG A 78 19.39 -9.37 30.07
N SER A 79 18.18 -8.84 30.24
CA SER A 79 17.00 -9.57 30.67
C SER A 79 15.76 -8.75 30.35
N ALA A 80 14.61 -9.42 30.20
CA ALA A 80 13.32 -8.78 29.98
C ALA A 80 13.04 -7.70 31.04
N LEU A 81 12.49 -6.55 30.64
CA LEU A 81 11.96 -5.57 31.59
C LEU A 81 10.72 -6.13 32.31
N PRO A 82 10.35 -5.58 33.48
CA PRO A 82 9.08 -5.92 34.12
C PRO A 82 7.92 -5.66 33.17
N SER A 83 6.90 -6.53 33.19
CA SER A 83 5.69 -6.30 32.40
C SER A 83 5.03 -4.99 32.81
N ILE A 84 4.60 -4.21 31.83
CA ILE A 84 3.86 -2.96 32.03
C ILE A 84 2.40 -3.32 32.32
N THR A 85 1.86 -2.78 33.42
CA THR A 85 0.55 -3.13 33.97
C THR A 85 -0.47 -1.99 33.98
N GLU A 86 -0.16 -0.88 33.32
CA GLU A 86 -1.03 0.29 33.17
C GLU A 86 -0.73 1.04 31.85
N SER A 87 -1.35 2.21 31.62
CA SER A 87 -0.94 3.04 30.49
C SER A 87 0.36 3.75 30.81
N LEU A 88 1.31 3.70 29.89
CA LEU A 88 2.66 4.22 30.12
C LEU A 88 3.20 4.90 28.87
N GLU A 89 3.81 6.07 29.05
CA GLU A 89 4.57 6.76 28.00
C GLU A 89 6.07 6.62 28.27
N PHE A 90 6.84 6.27 27.23
CA PHE A 90 8.29 6.42 27.21
C PHE A 90 8.62 7.57 26.27
N ASP A 91 9.32 8.59 26.77
CA ASP A 91 9.60 9.81 26.01
C ASP A 91 11.09 10.19 26.07
N GLY A 92 11.74 10.19 24.91
CA GLY A 92 13.12 10.67 24.75
C GLY A 92 13.27 12.19 24.67
N GLU A 93 12.19 12.97 24.78
CA GLU A 93 12.15 14.43 24.79
C GLU A 93 12.87 15.07 23.58
N ALA A 94 12.50 14.61 22.38
CA ALA A 94 13.13 14.97 21.10
C ALA A 94 14.57 14.47 20.89
N SER A 95 15.07 13.61 21.77
CA SER A 95 16.31 12.86 21.58
C SER A 95 16.00 11.36 21.50
N LEU A 96 16.42 10.70 20.42
CA LEU A 96 16.16 9.27 20.27
C LEU A 96 16.91 8.45 21.33
N VAL A 97 16.15 7.75 22.19
CA VAL A 97 16.71 6.84 23.20
C VAL A 97 16.58 5.41 22.72
N THR A 98 17.70 4.69 22.70
CA THR A 98 17.74 3.29 22.21
C THR A 98 17.64 2.31 23.37
N LEU A 99 16.63 1.46 23.34
CA LEU A 99 16.52 0.25 24.14
C LEU A 99 16.90 -0.92 23.27
N ARG A 100 17.95 -1.65 23.64
CA ARG A 100 18.41 -2.81 22.86
C ARG A 100 18.66 -4.02 23.73
N ARG A 101 18.30 -5.20 23.25
CA ARG A 101 18.85 -6.44 23.78
C ARG A 101 20.34 -6.50 23.46
N ASP A 102 21.16 -6.91 24.42
CA ASP A 102 22.59 -7.13 24.24
C ASP A 102 22.81 -8.20 23.15
N PRO A 103 23.50 -7.87 22.03
CA PRO A 103 23.67 -8.81 20.92
C PRO A 103 24.52 -10.03 21.30
N ASP A 104 25.34 -9.91 22.34
CA ASP A 104 26.17 -11.00 22.85
C ASP A 104 25.43 -11.89 23.86
N ASP A 105 24.20 -11.53 24.25
CA ASP A 105 23.41 -12.32 25.19
C ASP A 105 22.85 -13.58 24.53
N VAL A 106 22.99 -14.71 25.22
CA VAL A 106 22.42 -15.98 24.76
C VAL A 106 20.92 -16.07 25.06
N ASP A 107 20.46 -15.32 26.06
CA ASP A 107 19.06 -15.34 26.45
C ASP A 107 18.23 -14.51 25.46
N LEU A 108 17.13 -15.11 25.01
CA LEU A 108 16.17 -14.49 24.11
C LEU A 108 15.03 -13.91 24.94
N PHE A 109 14.86 -12.60 24.87
CA PHE A 109 13.75 -11.93 25.51
C PHE A 109 13.22 -10.75 24.71
N ARG A 110 11.96 -10.44 25.01
CA ARG A 110 11.25 -9.24 24.57
C ARG A 110 11.69 -8.02 25.37
N LEU A 111 11.79 -6.86 24.72
CA LEU A 111 12.17 -5.62 25.40
C LEU A 111 11.01 -5.04 26.20
N LEU A 112 9.85 -4.82 25.55
CA LEU A 112 8.67 -4.22 26.18
C LEU A 112 7.46 -5.14 26.11
N ASP A 113 6.81 -5.36 27.26
CA ASP A 113 5.64 -6.22 27.39
C ASP A 113 4.53 -5.51 28.18
N ALA A 114 3.60 -4.90 27.47
CA ALA A 114 2.37 -4.34 28.04
C ALA A 114 1.27 -5.41 28.04
N SER A 115 1.01 -5.91 29.25
CA SER A 115 0.05 -7.00 29.52
C SER A 115 -1.39 -6.50 29.69
N THR A 116 -1.61 -5.20 29.61
CA THR A 116 -2.91 -4.53 29.70
C THR A 116 -3.54 -4.32 28.33
N THR A 117 -4.84 -4.03 28.33
CA THR A 117 -5.55 -3.51 27.15
C THR A 117 -5.52 -1.98 27.08
N THR A 118 -4.71 -1.32 27.91
CA THR A 118 -4.54 0.14 27.91
C THR A 118 -3.51 0.57 26.86
N THR A 119 -3.12 1.85 26.86
CA THR A 119 -2.23 2.42 25.83
C THR A 119 -0.78 2.41 26.28
N LEU A 120 0.10 1.90 25.41
CA LEU A 120 1.55 2.11 25.49
C LEU A 120 1.97 3.14 24.44
N THR A 121 2.61 4.22 24.86
CA THR A 121 3.13 5.26 23.95
C THR A 121 4.65 5.27 23.97
N LEU A 122 5.25 5.24 22.78
CA LEU A 122 6.68 5.37 22.58
C LEU A 122 6.93 6.63 21.75
N ARG A 123 7.58 7.63 22.35
CA ARG A 123 7.94 8.90 21.71
C ARG A 123 9.46 9.05 21.72
N TRP A 124 10.08 9.19 20.54
CA TRP A 124 11.54 9.22 20.41
C TRP A 124 12.24 8.00 21.03
N ILE A 125 11.65 6.81 20.89
CA ILE A 125 12.24 5.55 21.38
C ILE A 125 12.64 4.66 20.21
N ALA A 126 13.83 4.09 20.27
CA ALA A 126 14.26 2.99 19.40
C ALA A 126 14.24 1.67 20.16
N ILE A 127 13.60 0.64 19.59
CA ILE A 127 13.53 -0.73 20.11
C ILE A 127 14.33 -1.62 19.17
N GLU A 128 15.43 -2.20 19.66
CA GLU A 128 16.37 -2.95 18.82
C GLU A 128 16.66 -4.36 19.33
N ASN A 129 16.79 -5.30 18.38
CA ASN A 129 17.36 -6.64 18.57
C ASN A 129 16.62 -7.53 19.59
N GLY A 130 15.37 -7.21 19.89
CA GLY A 130 14.50 -8.07 20.67
C GLY A 130 14.33 -9.42 20.01
N ALA A 131 14.38 -10.48 20.78
CA ALA A 131 14.35 -11.82 20.24
C ALA A 131 13.52 -12.73 21.13
N VAL A 132 12.59 -13.47 20.56
CA VAL A 132 11.83 -14.51 21.28
C VAL A 132 11.83 -15.79 20.46
N ALA A 133 11.90 -16.93 21.15
CA ALA A 133 11.85 -18.24 20.52
C ALA A 133 10.90 -19.17 21.28
N GLY A 134 10.13 -19.98 20.56
CA GLY A 134 9.37 -21.08 21.13
C GLY A 134 8.00 -21.32 20.49
N ALA A 135 7.56 -22.58 20.52
CA ALA A 135 6.28 -23.04 19.97
C ALA A 135 5.19 -23.26 21.03
N THR A 136 5.49 -23.05 22.33
CA THR A 136 4.55 -23.28 23.43
C THR A 136 4.13 -21.96 24.07
N PRO A 137 2.83 -21.79 24.40
CA PRO A 137 2.30 -20.56 24.98
C PRO A 137 3.07 -20.01 26.20
N PRO A 138 3.14 -18.68 26.37
CA PRO A 138 2.66 -17.69 25.40
C PRO A 138 3.50 -17.75 24.11
N LEU A 139 2.84 -17.68 22.96
CA LEU A 139 3.51 -17.72 21.65
C LEU A 139 4.63 -16.68 21.63
N ALA A 140 5.74 -17.04 20.97
CA ALA A 140 6.88 -16.16 20.81
C ALA A 140 6.54 -15.05 19.81
N ASP A 141 5.75 -14.08 20.25
CA ASP A 141 5.25 -12.97 19.44
C ASP A 141 5.80 -11.62 19.92
N GLY A 142 5.84 -10.59 19.06
CA GLY A 142 6.18 -9.22 19.48
C GLY A 142 7.58 -9.14 20.09
N ALA A 143 8.62 -9.52 19.35
CA ALA A 143 9.96 -9.67 19.93
C ALA A 143 10.55 -8.33 20.40
N GLY A 144 10.23 -7.24 19.72
CA GLY A 144 10.52 -5.89 20.22
C GLY A 144 9.49 -5.48 21.27
N VAL A 145 8.24 -5.35 20.84
CA VAL A 145 7.12 -4.85 21.65
C VAL A 145 5.92 -5.79 21.55
N ARG A 146 5.35 -6.14 22.71
CA ARG A 146 4.04 -6.77 22.81
C ARG A 146 3.12 -5.88 23.65
N ALA A 147 2.01 -5.42 23.07
CA ALA A 147 1.04 -4.56 23.74
C ALA A 147 -0.39 -5.07 23.51
N LEU A 148 -1.04 -5.69 24.50
CA LEU A 148 -2.37 -6.30 24.27
C LEU A 148 -3.46 -5.28 23.93
N GLY A 149 -3.27 -4.00 24.28
CA GLY A 149 -4.12 -2.88 23.89
C GLY A 149 -3.60 -2.08 22.69
N THR A 150 -3.59 -0.76 22.84
CA THR A 150 -3.13 0.18 21.82
C THR A 150 -1.64 0.45 21.98
N LEU A 151 -0.90 0.39 20.87
CA LEU A 151 0.47 0.87 20.79
C LEU A 151 0.55 2.11 19.91
N ILE A 152 1.13 3.19 20.42
CA ILE A 152 1.39 4.43 19.68
C ILE A 152 2.90 4.61 19.58
N LEU A 153 3.41 4.75 18.36
CA LEU A 153 4.79 5.14 18.07
C LEU A 153 4.78 6.53 17.45
N GLU A 154 5.48 7.47 18.08
CA GLU A 154 5.70 8.82 17.57
C GLU A 154 7.20 9.09 17.46
N ASP A 155 7.66 9.45 16.26
CA ASP A 155 9.08 9.73 15.97
C ASP A 155 10.03 8.60 16.46
N SER A 156 9.55 7.36 16.39
CA SER A 156 10.16 6.19 17.03
C SER A 156 10.57 5.12 16.00
N ARG A 157 11.39 4.16 16.44
CA ARG A 157 11.90 3.07 15.60
C ARG A 157 11.75 1.70 16.26
N VAL A 158 11.38 0.68 15.49
CA VAL A 158 11.40 -0.73 15.94
C VAL A 158 12.16 -1.53 14.89
N THR A 159 13.37 -1.95 15.22
CA THR A 159 14.29 -2.52 14.23
C THR A 159 15.02 -3.79 14.66
N GLY A 160 15.26 -4.69 13.71
CA GLY A 160 16.10 -5.88 13.93
C GLY A 160 15.51 -6.89 14.93
N ASN A 161 14.20 -6.87 15.18
CA ASN A 161 13.57 -7.75 16.16
C ASN A 161 13.10 -9.06 15.51
N SER A 162 13.23 -10.19 16.22
CA SER A 162 12.99 -11.52 15.67
C SER A 162 12.11 -12.39 16.57
N ALA A 163 10.93 -12.76 16.06
CA ALA A 163 9.97 -13.68 16.65
C ALA A 163 10.04 -15.05 15.95
N SER A 164 10.63 -16.04 16.60
CA SER A 164 10.89 -17.36 16.02
C SER A 164 10.10 -18.48 16.70
N GLY A 165 9.57 -19.42 15.92
CA GLY A 165 8.76 -20.52 16.46
C GLY A 165 7.50 -20.75 15.65
N ALA A 166 6.87 -21.91 15.85
CA ALA A 166 5.62 -22.22 15.17
C ALA A 166 4.56 -21.18 15.54
N ASN A 167 3.95 -20.56 14.53
CA ASN A 167 2.90 -19.55 14.67
C ASN A 167 3.33 -18.25 15.39
N SER A 168 4.63 -17.92 15.38
CA SER A 168 5.14 -16.66 15.92
C SER A 168 4.78 -15.46 15.04
N ASN A 169 4.20 -14.42 15.62
CA ASN A 169 3.71 -13.23 14.91
C ASN A 169 4.32 -11.92 15.43
N GLY A 170 4.39 -10.90 14.57
CA GLY A 170 4.81 -9.57 15.00
C GLY A 170 6.29 -9.55 15.38
N GLY A 171 7.19 -9.70 14.41
CA GLY A 171 8.64 -9.72 14.69
C GLY A 171 9.07 -8.49 15.47
N GLY A 172 8.69 -7.33 14.97
CA GLY A 172 8.83 -6.05 15.68
C GLY A 172 7.75 -5.89 16.75
N ILE A 173 6.50 -5.88 16.31
CA ILE A 173 5.34 -5.45 17.10
C ILE A 173 4.24 -6.50 17.05
N ARG A 174 3.74 -6.88 18.22
CA ARG A 174 2.41 -7.48 18.37
C ARG A 174 1.52 -6.58 19.20
N ALA A 175 0.39 -6.15 18.66
CA ALA A 175 -0.56 -5.36 19.44
C ALA A 175 -2.05 -5.65 19.19
N GLY A 176 -2.91 -5.07 20.03
CA GLY A 176 -4.35 -4.99 19.76
C GLY A 176 -4.60 -4.04 18.58
N THR A 177 -4.14 -2.80 18.71
CA THR A 177 -4.11 -1.80 17.63
C THR A 177 -2.76 -1.08 17.61
N VAL A 178 -2.39 -0.55 16.44
CA VAL A 178 -1.11 0.14 16.25
C VAL A 178 -1.31 1.46 15.53
N GLN A 179 -0.68 2.52 16.03
CA GLN A 179 -0.57 3.82 15.37
C GLN A 179 0.90 4.18 15.22
N LEU A 180 1.35 4.37 13.97
CA LEU A 180 2.68 4.87 13.64
C LEU A 180 2.55 6.30 13.12
N LEU A 181 3.25 7.22 13.78
CA LEU A 181 3.33 8.61 13.42
C LEU A 181 4.81 8.99 13.25
N ARG A 182 5.22 9.35 12.02
CA ARG A 182 6.62 9.65 11.67
C ARG A 182 7.62 8.60 12.19
N SER A 183 7.20 7.33 12.16
CA SER A 183 7.93 6.24 12.78
C SER A 183 8.34 5.19 11.76
N VAL A 184 9.32 4.36 12.14
CA VAL A 184 9.89 3.32 11.26
C VAL A 184 9.84 1.96 11.93
N VAL A 185 9.31 0.95 11.23
CA VAL A 185 9.41 -0.46 11.62
C VAL A 185 10.17 -1.19 10.53
N SER A 186 11.41 -1.63 10.83
CA SER A 186 12.24 -2.22 9.79
C SER A 186 13.21 -3.33 10.17
N GLY A 187 13.51 -4.20 9.22
CA GLY A 187 14.43 -5.32 9.45
C GLY A 187 13.93 -6.30 10.51
N ASN A 188 12.62 -6.39 10.74
CA ASN A 188 12.05 -7.30 11.72
C ASN A 188 11.57 -8.60 11.07
N ALA A 189 11.64 -9.70 11.81
CA ALA A 189 11.28 -11.02 11.31
C ALA A 189 10.30 -11.74 12.23
N ALA A 190 9.26 -12.33 11.65
CA ALA A 190 8.37 -13.29 12.30
C ALA A 190 8.38 -14.62 11.54
N THR A 191 7.98 -15.70 12.21
CA THR A 191 7.83 -16.98 11.51
C THR A 191 6.54 -17.02 10.70
N HIS A 192 5.41 -16.55 11.24
CA HIS A 192 4.10 -16.82 10.64
C HIS A 192 3.36 -15.59 10.11
N ALA A 193 3.25 -14.49 10.86
CA ALA A 193 2.53 -13.31 10.35
C ALA A 193 3.08 -12.00 10.88
N GLY A 194 3.02 -10.95 10.06
CA GLY A 194 3.43 -9.60 10.49
C GLY A 194 4.91 -9.57 10.84
N GLY A 195 5.80 -9.73 9.85
CA GLY A 195 7.25 -9.65 10.09
C GLY A 195 7.62 -8.38 10.83
N GLY A 196 7.04 -7.25 10.40
CA GLY A 196 7.09 -5.98 11.11
C GLY A 196 6.04 -5.89 12.21
N VAL A 197 4.78 -5.88 11.80
CA VAL A 197 3.62 -5.60 12.66
C VAL A 197 2.56 -6.69 12.52
N TYR A 198 2.18 -7.28 13.65
CA TYR A 198 0.95 -8.06 13.76
C TYR A 198 -0.01 -7.35 14.70
N ALA A 199 -1.21 -7.02 14.21
CA ALA A 199 -2.28 -6.45 15.01
C ALA A 199 -3.55 -7.29 14.89
N THR A 200 -4.27 -7.49 15.99
CA THR A 200 -5.60 -8.14 15.94
C THR A 200 -6.69 -7.20 15.45
N GLY A 201 -6.45 -5.88 15.52
CA GLY A 201 -7.35 -4.83 15.06
C GLY A 201 -6.68 -3.95 14.01
N ALA A 202 -6.87 -2.63 14.14
CA ALA A 202 -6.39 -1.65 13.18
C ALA A 202 -4.89 -1.35 13.28
N VAL A 203 -4.28 -1.12 12.12
CA VAL A 203 -2.94 -0.50 11.98
C VAL A 203 -3.10 0.78 11.16
N THR A 204 -2.68 1.91 11.73
CA THR A 204 -2.72 3.22 11.06
C THR A 204 -1.32 3.81 10.95
N LEU A 205 -0.95 4.24 9.75
CA LEU A 205 0.31 4.90 9.44
C LEU A 205 0.07 6.34 8.98
N VAL A 206 0.82 7.27 9.55
CA VAL A 206 0.90 8.66 9.12
C VAL A 206 2.37 9.05 8.99
N ASP A 207 2.77 9.45 7.78
CA ASP A 207 4.15 9.85 7.45
C ASP A 207 5.21 8.83 7.92
N SER A 208 4.89 7.54 7.84
CA SER A 208 5.66 6.45 8.47
C SER A 208 6.18 5.43 7.45
N ARG A 209 7.13 4.59 7.87
CA ARG A 209 7.74 3.56 7.03
C ARG A 209 7.67 2.17 7.68
N ILE A 210 7.27 1.17 6.88
CA ILE A 210 7.41 -0.25 7.20
C ILE A 210 8.24 -0.88 6.08
N GLU A 211 9.52 -1.15 6.35
CA GLU A 211 10.42 -1.72 5.34
C GLU A 211 11.27 -2.90 5.78
N ASP A 212 11.70 -3.71 4.81
CA ASP A 212 12.67 -4.79 5.03
C ASP A 212 12.22 -5.81 6.11
N ASN A 213 10.91 -5.98 6.29
CA ASN A 213 10.39 -6.93 7.26
C ASN A 213 10.00 -8.25 6.60
N ALA A 214 10.14 -9.36 7.33
CA ALA A 214 9.94 -10.70 6.78
C ALA A 214 9.05 -11.59 7.66
N ALA A 215 8.03 -12.18 7.05
CA ALA A 215 7.35 -13.37 7.56
C ALA A 215 7.92 -14.60 6.83
N THR A 216 8.54 -15.52 7.57
CA THR A 216 9.57 -16.43 6.99
C THR A 216 9.10 -17.85 6.70
N ALA A 217 8.00 -18.32 7.29
CA ALA A 217 7.45 -19.63 6.95
C ALA A 217 6.83 -19.61 5.55
N ALA A 218 6.84 -20.75 4.85
CA ALA A 218 6.26 -20.85 3.51
C ALA A 218 4.77 -20.50 3.47
N ASP A 219 4.02 -20.78 4.54
CA ASP A 219 2.59 -20.51 4.65
C ASP A 219 2.25 -19.14 5.28
N SER A 220 3.26 -18.30 5.50
CA SER A 220 3.14 -17.03 6.23
C SER A 220 2.47 -15.90 5.44
N PHE A 221 2.06 -14.87 6.16
CA PHE A 221 1.32 -13.73 5.61
C PHE A 221 1.78 -12.38 6.16
N GLY A 222 1.62 -11.31 5.38
CA GLY A 222 1.84 -9.95 5.87
C GLY A 222 3.29 -9.71 6.27
N GLY A 223 4.20 -9.70 5.30
CA GLY A 223 5.63 -9.55 5.58
C GLY A 223 5.94 -8.27 6.35
N GLY A 224 5.32 -7.16 5.92
CA GLY A 224 5.30 -5.91 6.65
C GLY A 224 4.24 -5.94 7.75
N VAL A 225 2.98 -6.11 7.35
CA VAL A 225 1.81 -5.97 8.21
C VAL A 225 0.83 -7.11 8.03
N SER A 226 0.36 -7.67 9.16
CA SER A 226 -0.86 -8.47 9.24
C SER A 226 -1.83 -7.80 10.22
N ALA A 227 -3.03 -7.43 9.77
CA ALA A 227 -3.98 -6.65 10.56
C ALA A 227 -5.45 -7.00 10.26
N GLY A 228 -6.39 -6.53 11.09
CA GLY A 228 -7.81 -6.51 10.71
C GLY A 228 -8.05 -5.42 9.66
N THR A 229 -7.67 -4.18 9.96
CA THR A 229 -7.73 -3.07 8.99
C THR A 229 -6.39 -2.37 8.88
N PHE A 230 -6.07 -1.86 7.68
CA PHE A 230 -4.85 -1.11 7.43
C PHE A 230 -5.13 0.22 6.71
N ASP A 231 -4.74 1.32 7.35
CA ASP A 231 -4.87 2.67 6.81
C ASP A 231 -3.49 3.34 6.74
N ALA A 232 -3.11 3.85 5.57
CA ALA A 232 -1.85 4.55 5.38
C ALA A 232 -2.06 5.91 4.71
N THR A 233 -1.48 6.96 5.31
CA THR A 233 -1.43 8.32 4.76
C THR A 233 0.01 8.82 4.69
N GLY A 234 0.45 9.29 3.52
CA GLY A 234 1.80 9.84 3.37
C GLY A 234 2.92 8.84 3.66
N SER A 235 2.63 7.54 3.58
CA SER A 235 3.46 6.49 4.18
C SER A 235 4.01 5.51 3.15
N THR A 236 5.08 4.79 3.52
CA THR A 236 5.79 3.87 2.64
C THR A 236 5.82 2.45 3.22
N ILE A 237 5.45 1.47 2.40
CA ILE A 237 5.49 0.04 2.69
C ILE A 237 6.39 -0.61 1.63
N ALA A 238 7.63 -0.92 1.99
CA ALA A 238 8.65 -1.25 1.01
C ALA A 238 9.46 -2.51 1.34
N GLN A 239 9.81 -3.30 0.33
CA GLN A 239 10.78 -4.40 0.48
C GLN A 239 10.44 -5.42 1.57
N ASN A 240 9.14 -5.57 1.88
CA ASN A 240 8.70 -6.58 2.82
C ASN A 240 8.44 -7.91 2.10
N ALA A 241 8.64 -9.01 2.82
CA ALA A 241 8.54 -10.35 2.27
C ALA A 241 7.67 -11.28 3.13
N ALA A 242 6.81 -12.07 2.50
CA ALA A 242 6.10 -13.17 3.14
C ALA A 242 6.24 -14.46 2.33
N GLY A 243 5.94 -15.59 2.95
CA GLY A 243 5.93 -16.89 2.26
C GLY A 243 4.81 -17.00 1.24
N ARG A 244 3.58 -16.63 1.61
CA ARG A 244 2.38 -16.95 0.82
C ARG A 244 1.50 -15.77 0.45
N THR A 245 1.23 -14.83 1.34
CA THR A 245 0.23 -13.79 1.05
C THR A 245 0.60 -12.43 1.61
N GLY A 246 0.40 -11.36 0.82
CA GLY A 246 0.59 -9.99 1.29
C GLY A 246 2.03 -9.71 1.68
N GLY A 247 2.94 -9.62 0.70
CA GLY A 247 4.37 -9.37 0.97
C GLY A 247 4.54 -8.08 1.80
N GLY A 248 3.85 -7.01 1.39
CA GLY A 248 3.72 -5.77 2.16
C GLY A 248 2.65 -5.89 3.23
N VAL A 249 1.39 -6.01 2.82
CA VAL A 249 0.22 -5.94 3.70
C VAL A 249 -0.73 -7.11 3.46
N TYR A 250 -1.17 -7.74 4.56
CA TYR A 250 -2.31 -8.63 4.63
C TYR A 250 -3.35 -8.08 5.63
N ALA A 251 -4.57 -7.78 5.17
CA ALA A 251 -5.64 -7.27 6.04
C ALA A 251 -7.05 -7.64 5.56
N ASP A 252 -8.09 -7.39 6.36
CA ASP A 252 -9.49 -7.52 5.93
C ASP A 252 -9.92 -6.35 5.03
N SER A 253 -9.41 -5.14 5.29
CA SER A 253 -9.61 -3.97 4.45
C SER A 253 -8.37 -3.07 4.42
N VAL A 254 -8.16 -2.38 3.29
CA VAL A 254 -7.00 -1.52 3.07
C VAL A 254 -7.40 -0.17 2.48
N ALA A 255 -6.95 0.92 3.09
CA ALA A 255 -7.00 2.27 2.53
C ALA A 255 -5.61 2.89 2.41
N LEU A 256 -5.28 3.38 1.22
CA LEU A 256 -4.02 4.06 0.91
C LEU A 256 -4.32 5.47 0.42
N THR A 257 -3.70 6.47 1.04
CA THR A 257 -3.76 7.87 0.60
C THR A 257 -2.35 8.43 0.55
N ASP A 258 -1.93 9.02 -0.57
CA ASP A 258 -0.57 9.58 -0.71
C ASP A 258 0.54 8.62 -0.31
N SER A 259 0.33 7.33 -0.53
CA SER A 259 1.19 6.29 0.01
C SER A 259 1.86 5.49 -1.10
N VAL A 260 2.98 4.86 -0.74
CA VAL A 260 3.80 4.06 -1.64
C VAL A 260 3.83 2.61 -1.13
N VAL A 261 3.53 1.66 -2.00
CA VAL A 261 3.73 0.23 -1.77
C VAL A 261 4.69 -0.29 -2.83
N GLU A 262 5.93 -0.58 -2.45
CA GLU A 262 6.98 -0.89 -3.43
C GLU A 262 7.87 -2.09 -3.11
N GLY A 263 8.25 -2.86 -4.13
CA GLY A 263 9.27 -3.90 -3.99
C GLY A 263 8.92 -5.02 -3.01
N ASN A 264 7.64 -5.18 -2.64
CA ASN A 264 7.23 -6.23 -1.73
C ASN A 264 7.07 -7.55 -2.49
N SER A 265 7.46 -8.65 -1.86
CA SER A 265 7.63 -9.93 -2.54
C SER A 265 7.07 -11.11 -1.74
N LEU A 266 6.85 -12.21 -2.46
CA LEU A 266 6.39 -13.47 -1.90
C LEU A 266 7.33 -14.62 -2.30
N GLY A 267 7.47 -15.61 -1.41
CA GLY A 267 8.49 -16.66 -1.51
C GLY A 267 8.05 -18.02 -2.08
N ASP A 268 6.76 -18.31 -2.17
CA ASP A 268 6.23 -19.64 -2.56
C ASP A 268 5.38 -19.61 -3.85
N ASP A 269 5.12 -20.76 -4.46
CA ASP A 269 4.42 -20.89 -5.75
C ASP A 269 2.90 -20.60 -5.67
N ALA A 270 2.30 -20.65 -4.48
CA ALA A 270 0.87 -20.37 -4.24
C ALA A 270 0.60 -18.93 -3.81
N SER A 271 1.47 -17.99 -4.23
CA SER A 271 1.57 -16.68 -3.61
C SER A 271 0.60 -15.63 -4.15
N ARG A 272 -0.05 -14.88 -3.26
CA ARG A 272 -1.17 -13.96 -3.58
C ARG A 272 -0.96 -12.55 -3.00
N GLY A 273 -1.07 -11.51 -3.83
CA GLY A 273 -0.97 -10.11 -3.37
C GLY A 273 0.46 -9.73 -2.99
N GLY A 274 1.34 -9.50 -3.97
CA GLY A 274 2.76 -9.23 -3.72
C GLY A 274 2.95 -7.97 -2.88
N GLY A 275 2.27 -6.89 -3.27
CA GLY A 275 2.20 -5.64 -2.51
C GLY A 275 1.18 -5.74 -1.39
N VAL A 276 -0.10 -5.81 -1.77
CA VAL A 276 -1.24 -5.79 -0.85
C VAL A 276 -2.17 -6.95 -1.16
N ARG A 277 -2.55 -7.69 -0.11
CA ARG A 277 -3.72 -8.57 -0.11
C ARG A 277 -4.75 -8.10 0.93
N SER A 278 -5.95 -7.78 0.47
CA SER A 278 -7.14 -7.56 1.29
C SER A 278 -8.13 -8.72 1.17
N GLU A 279 -8.77 -9.18 2.25
CA GLU A 279 -9.92 -10.11 2.14
C GLU A 279 -11.15 -9.41 1.55
N GLY A 280 -11.30 -8.11 1.78
CA GLY A 280 -12.38 -7.29 1.26
C GLY A 280 -11.86 -6.21 0.30
N ALA A 281 -12.26 -4.96 0.56
CA ALA A 281 -11.96 -3.83 -0.31
C ALA A 281 -10.53 -3.32 -0.17
N ILE A 282 -9.99 -2.82 -1.29
CA ILE A 282 -8.81 -1.97 -1.37
C ILE A 282 -9.23 -0.63 -1.98
N VAL A 283 -8.92 0.47 -1.30
CA VAL A 283 -9.11 1.82 -1.83
C VAL A 283 -7.77 2.54 -1.84
N ALA A 284 -7.30 2.95 -3.01
CA ALA A 284 -6.08 3.74 -3.15
C ALA A 284 -6.38 5.08 -3.82
N THR A 285 -5.99 6.16 -3.15
CA THR A 285 -6.13 7.54 -3.65
C THR A 285 -4.76 8.19 -3.71
N ARG A 286 -4.39 8.77 -4.86
CA ARG A 286 -3.09 9.46 -5.05
C ARG A 286 -1.90 8.63 -4.58
N SER A 287 -1.97 7.32 -4.80
CA SER A 287 -0.99 6.37 -4.26
C SER A 287 -0.25 5.65 -5.38
N ARG A 288 0.96 5.17 -5.08
CA ARG A 288 1.79 4.39 -6.00
C ARG A 288 1.93 2.96 -5.49
N VAL A 289 1.67 1.99 -6.36
CA VAL A 289 1.91 0.57 -6.11
C VAL A 289 2.84 0.06 -7.20
N SER A 290 4.10 -0.21 -6.88
CA SER A 290 5.07 -0.57 -7.91
C SER A 290 6.06 -1.67 -7.55
N ASP A 291 6.54 -2.37 -8.57
CA ASP A 291 7.63 -3.35 -8.44
C ASP A 291 7.32 -4.48 -7.42
N ASN A 292 6.04 -4.72 -7.13
CA ASN A 292 5.64 -5.77 -6.22
C ASN A 292 5.48 -7.09 -6.98
N THR A 293 5.88 -8.19 -6.36
CA THR A 293 5.94 -9.51 -7.01
C THR A 293 5.12 -10.55 -6.25
N ALA A 294 4.23 -11.24 -6.96
CA ALA A 294 3.54 -12.44 -6.51
C ALA A 294 3.81 -13.62 -7.46
N VAL A 295 3.29 -14.81 -7.14
CA VAL A 295 3.40 -15.98 -8.03
C VAL A 295 2.07 -16.39 -8.66
N GLU A 296 0.95 -16.32 -7.94
CA GLU A 296 -0.37 -16.74 -8.43
C GLU A 296 -1.27 -15.57 -8.83
N SER A 297 -1.40 -14.52 -8.03
CA SER A 297 -2.28 -13.40 -8.44
C SER A 297 -2.02 -12.10 -7.71
N GLY A 298 -2.34 -10.98 -8.39
CA GLY A 298 -2.25 -9.63 -7.85
C GLY A 298 -0.82 -9.27 -7.47
N GLY A 299 0.04 -9.04 -8.47
CA GLY A 299 1.44 -8.64 -8.20
C GLY A 299 1.48 -7.40 -7.31
N GLY A 300 0.73 -6.37 -7.68
CA GLY A 300 0.53 -5.16 -6.87
C GLY A 300 -0.58 -5.33 -5.83
N LEU A 301 -1.81 -5.47 -6.31
CA LEU A 301 -3.02 -5.46 -5.49
C LEU A 301 -3.87 -6.71 -5.70
N ARG A 302 -4.34 -7.32 -4.61
CA ARG A 302 -5.34 -8.40 -4.64
C ARG A 302 -6.44 -8.15 -3.61
N GLY A 303 -7.70 -8.11 -4.01
CA GLY A 303 -8.84 -7.92 -3.10
C GLY A 303 -10.16 -8.47 -3.63
N GLU A 304 -11.23 -8.34 -2.86
CA GLU A 304 -12.58 -8.56 -3.37
C GLU A 304 -12.95 -7.45 -4.38
N THR A 305 -12.67 -6.20 -3.98
CA THR A 305 -12.81 -5.01 -4.82
C THR A 305 -11.55 -4.15 -4.76
N VAL A 306 -11.21 -3.51 -5.86
CA VAL A 306 -10.08 -2.58 -5.96
C VAL A 306 -10.58 -1.27 -6.56
N THR A 307 -10.51 -0.18 -5.78
CA THR A 307 -10.86 1.17 -6.22
C THR A 307 -9.60 2.03 -6.26
N LEU A 308 -9.32 2.61 -7.42
CA LEU A 308 -8.19 3.50 -7.66
C LEU A 308 -8.69 4.87 -8.09
N VAL A 309 -8.20 5.91 -7.42
CA VAL A 309 -8.39 7.30 -7.82
C VAL A 309 -7.03 7.96 -7.87
N ASP A 310 -6.69 8.60 -8.98
CA ASP A 310 -5.43 9.35 -9.10
C ASP A 310 -4.17 8.52 -8.81
N SER A 311 -4.22 7.21 -9.05
CA SER A 311 -3.20 6.28 -8.54
C SER A 311 -2.44 5.59 -9.66
N LEU A 312 -1.17 5.28 -9.39
CA LEU A 312 -0.25 4.61 -10.32
C LEU A 312 0.00 3.17 -9.85
N VAL A 313 -0.26 2.21 -10.74
CA VAL A 313 0.08 0.78 -10.55
C VAL A 313 1.09 0.40 -11.62
N ASP A 314 2.36 0.30 -11.25
CA ASP A 314 3.47 0.25 -12.22
C ASP A 314 4.48 -0.89 -11.97
N GLY A 315 4.86 -1.63 -13.00
CA GLY A 315 5.96 -2.60 -12.89
C GLY A 315 5.69 -3.78 -11.94
N ASN A 316 4.44 -4.05 -11.57
CA ASN A 316 4.12 -5.19 -10.71
C ASN A 316 4.10 -6.49 -11.51
N ALA A 317 4.49 -7.59 -10.89
CA ALA A 317 4.70 -8.86 -11.57
C ALA A 317 4.00 -10.04 -10.88
N VAL A 318 3.46 -10.95 -11.68
CA VAL A 318 3.06 -12.29 -11.26
C VAL A 318 3.86 -13.30 -12.07
N THR A 319 4.74 -14.06 -11.40
CA THR A 319 5.76 -14.89 -12.06
C THR A 319 5.29 -16.31 -12.40
N GLY A 320 4.22 -16.80 -11.77
CA GLY A 320 3.68 -18.13 -12.02
C GLY A 320 2.94 -18.20 -13.37
N ALA A 321 3.10 -19.32 -14.07
CA ALA A 321 2.56 -19.50 -15.42
C ALA A 321 1.02 -19.47 -15.50
N ALA A 322 0.32 -19.81 -14.40
CA ALA A 322 -1.13 -19.71 -14.28
C ALA A 322 -1.58 -18.40 -13.58
N GLY A 323 -0.68 -17.41 -13.53
CA GLY A 323 -0.88 -16.23 -12.72
C GLY A 323 -1.86 -15.22 -13.32
N MET A 324 -2.58 -14.46 -12.49
CA MET A 324 -3.61 -13.51 -12.93
C MET A 324 -3.47 -12.14 -12.26
N GLY A 325 -3.73 -11.05 -13.00
CA GLY A 325 -3.74 -9.69 -12.44
C GLY A 325 -2.35 -9.21 -12.04
N GLY A 326 -1.50 -8.85 -13.01
CA GLY A 326 -0.14 -8.35 -12.75
C GLY A 326 -0.14 -7.12 -11.85
N GLY A 327 -0.90 -6.10 -12.24
CA GLY A 327 -1.12 -4.88 -11.47
C GLY A 327 -2.15 -5.09 -10.37
N ALA A 328 -3.40 -5.34 -10.77
CA ALA A 328 -4.51 -5.58 -9.85
C ALA A 328 -5.32 -6.83 -10.21
N TYR A 329 -5.66 -7.60 -9.18
CA TYR A 329 -6.63 -8.69 -9.22
C TYR A 329 -7.79 -8.39 -8.26
N ALA A 330 -9.01 -8.34 -8.76
CA ALA A 330 -10.21 -8.29 -7.95
C ALA A 330 -11.09 -9.51 -8.19
N GLU A 331 -11.63 -10.11 -7.13
CA GLU A 331 -12.60 -11.21 -7.27
C GLU A 331 -13.92 -10.72 -7.86
N VAL A 332 -14.29 -9.47 -7.59
CA VAL A 332 -15.53 -8.86 -8.07
C VAL A 332 -15.23 -7.72 -9.04
N GLN A 333 -14.61 -6.63 -8.58
CA GLN A 333 -14.53 -5.41 -9.38
C GLN A 333 -13.21 -4.65 -9.23
N VAL A 334 -12.70 -4.16 -10.36
CA VAL A 334 -11.72 -3.07 -10.44
C VAL A 334 -12.42 -1.81 -10.95
N ASP A 335 -12.37 -0.71 -10.18
CA ASP A 335 -12.79 0.63 -10.62
C ASP A 335 -11.59 1.58 -10.57
N ALA A 336 -11.24 2.18 -11.70
CA ALA A 336 -10.11 3.09 -11.79
C ALA A 336 -10.50 4.40 -12.46
N THR A 337 -10.36 5.49 -11.71
CA THR A 337 -10.62 6.86 -12.17
C THR A 337 -9.33 7.67 -12.15
N ARG A 338 -8.98 8.35 -13.27
CA ARG A 338 -7.78 9.19 -13.36
C ARG A 338 -6.49 8.48 -12.97
N SER A 339 -6.43 7.17 -13.24
CA SER A 339 -5.39 6.28 -12.75
C SER A 339 -4.64 5.61 -13.91
N THR A 340 -3.41 5.20 -13.65
CA THR A 340 -2.55 4.56 -14.66
C THR A 340 -2.10 3.18 -14.21
N PHE A 341 -2.27 2.19 -15.07
CA PHE A 341 -1.64 0.87 -14.95
C PHE A 341 -0.56 0.75 -16.02
N ALA A 342 0.69 0.63 -15.60
CA ALA A 342 1.82 0.60 -16.52
C ALA A 342 2.74 -0.59 -16.28
N ASN A 343 3.28 -1.17 -17.35
CA ASN A 343 4.40 -2.13 -17.27
C ASN A 343 4.16 -3.35 -16.36
N ASN A 344 2.90 -3.69 -16.06
CA ASN A 344 2.59 -4.81 -15.19
C ASN A 344 2.62 -6.11 -15.99
N THR A 345 3.18 -7.17 -15.40
CA THR A 345 3.44 -8.43 -16.11
C THR A 345 2.79 -9.62 -15.40
N VAL A 346 2.28 -10.57 -16.17
CA VAL A 346 1.60 -11.74 -15.61
C VAL A 346 1.76 -12.97 -16.51
N GLY A 347 1.89 -14.14 -15.90
CA GLY A 347 2.05 -15.41 -16.61
C GLY A 347 0.83 -15.91 -17.38
N GLN A 348 -0.41 -15.53 -17.02
CA GLN A 348 -1.61 -15.96 -17.75
C GLN A 348 -2.41 -14.77 -18.29
N ALA A 349 -3.13 -14.03 -17.44
CA ALA A 349 -4.10 -13.04 -17.93
C ALA A 349 -4.24 -11.80 -17.04
N GLY A 350 -4.61 -10.67 -17.64
CA GLY A 350 -4.84 -9.41 -16.93
C GLY A 350 -3.53 -8.78 -16.46
N GLY A 351 -2.68 -8.35 -17.39
CA GLY A 351 -1.39 -7.73 -17.03
C GLY A 351 -1.60 -6.50 -16.16
N GLY A 352 -2.42 -5.55 -16.60
CA GLY A 352 -2.81 -4.38 -15.82
C GLY A 352 -3.88 -4.70 -14.79
N ALA A 353 -5.07 -5.13 -15.25
CA ALA A 353 -6.23 -5.37 -14.39
C ALA A 353 -6.96 -6.69 -14.71
N TYR A 354 -7.38 -7.38 -13.65
CA TYR A 354 -8.22 -8.57 -13.71
C TYR A 354 -9.41 -8.42 -12.77
N GLY A 355 -10.64 -8.67 -13.24
CA GLY A 355 -11.81 -8.81 -12.39
C GLY A 355 -13.05 -9.25 -13.15
N ILE A 356 -14.14 -9.61 -12.45
CA ILE A 356 -15.42 -9.88 -13.11
C ILE A 356 -15.91 -8.61 -13.80
N ALA A 357 -15.92 -7.50 -13.05
CA ALA A 357 -16.19 -6.16 -13.57
C ALA A 357 -14.91 -5.32 -13.61
N VAL A 358 -14.66 -4.63 -14.72
CA VAL A 358 -13.56 -3.67 -14.85
C VAL A 358 -14.12 -2.37 -15.41
N THR A 359 -14.04 -1.31 -14.63
CA THR A 359 -14.47 0.03 -15.04
C THR A 359 -13.31 1.01 -15.04
N LEU A 360 -13.12 1.67 -16.18
CA LEU A 360 -12.08 2.69 -16.37
C LEU A 360 -12.73 4.02 -16.76
N ARG A 361 -12.36 5.10 -16.07
CA ARG A 361 -12.82 6.47 -16.34
C ARG A 361 -11.65 7.42 -16.35
N ASN A 362 -11.40 8.12 -17.45
CA ASN A 362 -10.26 9.04 -17.56
C ASN A 362 -8.93 8.36 -17.20
N SER A 363 -8.73 7.10 -17.57
CA SER A 363 -7.61 6.28 -17.10
C SER A 363 -6.74 5.77 -18.25
N THR A 364 -5.49 5.41 -17.94
CA THR A 364 -4.52 4.91 -18.93
C THR A 364 -4.02 3.51 -18.56
N LEU A 365 -4.06 2.56 -19.50
CA LEU A 365 -3.41 1.26 -19.39
C LEU A 365 -2.35 1.14 -20.48
N SER A 366 -1.07 1.06 -20.11
CA SER A 366 0.04 1.08 -21.07
C SER A 366 1.12 0.05 -20.78
N GLY A 367 1.65 -0.61 -21.80
CA GLY A 367 2.84 -1.45 -21.65
C GLY A 367 2.65 -2.69 -20.77
N ASN A 368 1.41 -3.04 -20.42
CA ASN A 368 1.15 -4.21 -19.58
C ASN A 368 1.18 -5.49 -20.43
N VAL A 369 1.69 -6.57 -19.87
CA VAL A 369 1.94 -7.82 -20.62
C VAL A 369 1.32 -9.01 -19.90
N ALA A 370 0.57 -9.81 -20.65
CA ALA A 370 0.11 -11.13 -20.25
C ALA A 370 0.61 -12.18 -21.25
N VAL A 371 0.71 -13.45 -20.87
CA VAL A 371 1.07 -14.49 -21.87
C VAL A 371 -0.16 -14.93 -22.66
N LEU A 372 -1.32 -15.10 -22.03
CA LEU A 372 -2.51 -15.68 -22.66
C LEU A 372 -3.45 -14.64 -23.26
N CYS A 373 -3.87 -13.61 -22.53
CA CYS A 373 -4.67 -12.50 -23.06
C CYS A 373 -4.84 -11.38 -22.03
N GLY A 374 -5.33 -10.23 -22.47
CA GLY A 374 -5.67 -9.11 -21.62
C GLY A 374 -4.42 -8.52 -20.97
N GLY A 375 -3.39 -8.23 -21.77
CA GLY A 375 -2.22 -7.50 -21.29
C GLY A 375 -2.65 -6.25 -20.53
N GLY A 376 -3.53 -5.42 -21.11
CA GLY A 376 -4.16 -4.30 -20.44
C GLY A 376 -5.14 -4.75 -19.38
N LEU A 377 -6.26 -5.34 -19.81
CA LEU A 377 -7.29 -5.81 -18.88
C LEU A 377 -8.04 -7.05 -19.35
N ILE A 378 -8.65 -7.73 -18.39
CA ILE A 378 -9.59 -8.83 -18.61
C ILE A 378 -10.79 -8.74 -17.66
N GLY A 379 -11.98 -9.07 -18.17
CA GLY A 379 -13.20 -9.20 -17.37
C GLY A 379 -14.43 -9.59 -18.19
N SER A 380 -15.55 -9.82 -17.50
CA SER A 380 -16.84 -10.18 -18.13
C SER A 380 -17.76 -8.96 -18.29
N LEU A 381 -17.65 -7.97 -17.41
CA LEU A 381 -18.41 -6.73 -17.44
C LEU A 381 -17.44 -5.55 -17.54
N ILE A 382 -17.17 -5.10 -18.76
CA ILE A 382 -16.14 -4.09 -19.03
C ILE A 382 -16.81 -2.77 -19.42
N SER A 383 -16.46 -1.68 -18.73
CA SER A 383 -16.83 -0.32 -19.11
C SER A 383 -15.60 0.58 -19.19
N VAL A 384 -15.33 1.14 -20.36
CA VAL A 384 -14.19 2.01 -20.63
C VAL A 384 -14.71 3.35 -21.13
N GLN A 385 -14.41 4.43 -20.40
CA GLN A 385 -14.89 5.77 -20.70
C GLN A 385 -13.74 6.75 -20.67
N ASN A 386 -13.61 7.57 -21.72
CA ASN A 386 -12.56 8.59 -21.82
C ASN A 386 -11.18 8.03 -21.45
N SER A 387 -10.82 6.84 -21.91
CA SER A 387 -9.63 6.15 -21.43
C SER A 387 -8.74 5.72 -22.59
N THR A 388 -7.46 5.51 -22.32
CA THR A 388 -6.46 5.10 -23.32
C THR A 388 -5.88 3.75 -22.93
N ILE A 389 -5.99 2.75 -23.80
CA ILE A 389 -5.43 1.40 -23.64
C ILE A 389 -4.51 1.15 -24.85
N THR A 390 -3.20 1.19 -24.64
CA THR A 390 -2.22 1.15 -25.73
C THR A 390 -0.95 0.42 -25.31
N ASP A 391 -0.13 0.00 -26.27
CA ASP A 391 1.15 -0.68 -26.04
C ASP A 391 1.08 -1.93 -25.13
N ASN A 392 -0.12 -2.50 -24.92
CA ASN A 392 -0.26 -3.70 -24.09
C ASN A 392 -0.04 -4.96 -24.94
N GLY A 393 0.62 -5.96 -24.37
CA GLY A 393 1.02 -7.17 -25.07
C GLY A 393 0.32 -8.43 -24.55
N ALA A 394 0.01 -9.35 -25.47
CA ALA A 394 -0.28 -10.74 -25.16
C ALA A 394 0.57 -11.67 -26.04
N GLY A 395 0.72 -12.95 -25.67
CA GLY A 395 1.40 -13.94 -26.49
C GLY A 395 0.71 -14.20 -27.83
N ASP A 396 1.30 -15.06 -28.66
CA ASP A 396 0.90 -15.24 -30.06
C ASP A 396 -0.60 -15.58 -30.23
N ASN A 397 -1.31 -14.75 -31.00
CA ASN A 397 -2.74 -14.84 -31.35
C ASN A 397 -3.75 -14.46 -30.26
N ALA A 398 -3.31 -13.76 -29.21
CA ALA A 398 -4.18 -13.23 -28.16
C ALA A 398 -4.37 -11.71 -28.25
N SER A 399 -5.34 -11.16 -27.51
CA SER A 399 -5.52 -9.72 -27.39
C SER A 399 -4.68 -9.14 -26.24
N GLY A 400 -3.72 -8.28 -26.58
CA GLY A 400 -2.92 -7.51 -25.65
C GLY A 400 -3.69 -6.41 -24.96
N GLY A 401 -4.65 -5.74 -25.61
CA GLY A 401 -5.42 -4.65 -25.02
C GLY A 401 -6.49 -5.15 -24.04
N ILE A 402 -7.67 -5.47 -24.58
CA ILE A 402 -8.83 -5.97 -23.83
C ILE A 402 -9.07 -7.44 -24.16
N CYS A 403 -9.29 -8.25 -23.12
CA CYS A 403 -9.80 -9.61 -23.24
C CYS A 403 -11.18 -9.69 -22.56
N ALA A 404 -12.26 -9.88 -23.33
CA ALA A 404 -13.60 -10.03 -22.79
C ALA A 404 -13.91 -11.51 -22.52
N LEU A 405 -14.25 -11.84 -21.28
CA LEU A 405 -14.72 -13.17 -20.87
C LEU A 405 -16.24 -13.25 -21.07
N ALA A 406 -16.67 -13.84 -22.18
CA ALA A 406 -18.07 -14.07 -22.47
C ALA A 406 -18.38 -15.56 -22.36
N SER A 407 -19.33 -15.94 -21.51
CA SER A 407 -19.89 -17.30 -21.53
C SER A 407 -21.40 -17.22 -21.63
N GLY A 408 -22.02 -18.04 -22.48
CA GLY A 408 -23.46 -18.03 -22.74
C GLY A 408 -24.35 -18.32 -21.51
N GLU A 409 -23.76 -18.72 -20.38
CA GLU A 409 -24.46 -18.95 -19.11
C GLU A 409 -24.33 -17.78 -18.13
N GLN A 410 -23.44 -16.81 -18.37
CA GLN A 410 -23.20 -15.67 -17.48
C GLN A 410 -23.39 -14.33 -18.18
N ALA A 411 -23.76 -13.30 -17.41
CA ALA A 411 -23.87 -11.94 -17.94
C ALA A 411 -22.51 -11.44 -18.40
N HIS A 412 -22.45 -10.92 -19.63
CA HIS A 412 -21.25 -10.31 -20.18
C HIS A 412 -21.61 -9.01 -20.93
N SER A 413 -20.70 -8.03 -20.89
CA SER A 413 -20.84 -6.78 -21.64
C SER A 413 -19.49 -6.12 -21.90
N LEU A 414 -19.37 -5.46 -23.04
CA LEU A 414 -18.24 -4.62 -23.40
C LEU A 414 -18.78 -3.26 -23.85
N SER A 415 -18.58 -2.23 -23.04
CA SER A 415 -18.99 -0.86 -23.34
C SER A 415 -17.77 0.04 -23.38
N ILE A 416 -17.51 0.65 -24.53
CA ILE A 416 -16.37 1.53 -24.76
C ILE A 416 -16.93 2.84 -25.31
N SER A 417 -16.61 3.97 -24.69
CA SER A 417 -17.05 5.28 -25.18
C SER A 417 -15.96 6.32 -25.04
N ASN A 418 -15.79 7.16 -26.06
CA ASN A 418 -14.78 8.22 -26.10
C ASN A 418 -13.37 7.72 -25.76
N SER A 419 -13.02 6.49 -26.13
CA SER A 419 -11.80 5.84 -25.67
C SER A 419 -10.94 5.35 -26.82
N ILE A 420 -9.65 5.23 -26.55
CA ILE A 420 -8.65 4.70 -27.48
C ILE A 420 -8.27 3.29 -27.03
N VAL A 421 -8.45 2.30 -27.90
CA VAL A 421 -7.91 0.95 -27.77
C VAL A 421 -7.13 0.64 -29.04
N TYR A 422 -5.87 1.05 -29.09
CA TYR A 422 -5.06 1.04 -30.30
C TYR A 422 -3.58 0.79 -29.97
N GLY A 423 -2.86 0.14 -30.88
CA GLY A 423 -1.42 -0.09 -30.75
C GLY A 423 -1.06 -1.21 -29.78
N ASN A 424 -2.03 -2.02 -29.36
CA ASN A 424 -1.78 -3.21 -28.56
C ASN A 424 -1.42 -4.40 -29.48
N LEU A 425 -0.78 -5.43 -28.92
CA LEU A 425 -0.56 -6.70 -29.63
C LEU A 425 -1.88 -7.48 -29.68
N GLY A 426 -2.78 -7.04 -30.57
CA GLY A 426 -4.21 -7.36 -30.57
C GLY A 426 -4.99 -6.43 -29.65
N ASP A 427 -5.88 -5.60 -30.20
CA ASP A 427 -6.55 -4.55 -29.41
C ASP A 427 -7.70 -5.10 -28.57
N ILE A 428 -8.59 -5.88 -29.19
CA ILE A 428 -9.73 -6.50 -28.49
C ILE A 428 -9.90 -7.95 -28.94
N GLY A 429 -10.11 -8.83 -27.97
CA GLY A 429 -10.40 -10.25 -28.19
C GLY A 429 -11.37 -10.79 -27.13
N THR A 430 -11.81 -12.03 -27.33
CA THR A 430 -12.71 -12.73 -26.39
C THR A 430 -12.19 -14.11 -26.04
N ILE A 431 -12.63 -14.64 -24.90
CA ILE A 431 -12.54 -16.06 -24.58
C ILE A 431 -13.96 -16.63 -24.62
N LEU A 432 -14.10 -17.78 -25.28
CA LEU A 432 -15.32 -18.56 -25.50
C LEU A 432 -16.25 -17.94 -26.56
N ASP A 433 -17.16 -17.03 -26.17
CA ASP A 433 -18.25 -16.57 -27.03
C ASP A 433 -17.94 -15.23 -27.73
N PRO A 434 -18.61 -14.93 -28.86
CA PRO A 434 -18.52 -13.62 -29.50
C PRO A 434 -19.05 -12.50 -28.60
N VAL A 435 -18.47 -11.30 -28.75
CA VAL A 435 -18.88 -10.10 -28.00
C VAL A 435 -19.05 -8.93 -28.95
N ASP A 436 -20.19 -8.24 -28.82
CA ASP A 436 -20.43 -6.97 -29.48
C ASP A 436 -20.02 -5.82 -28.54
N ALA A 437 -19.00 -5.06 -28.93
CA ALA A 437 -18.65 -3.84 -28.22
C ALA A 437 -19.71 -2.76 -28.52
N ALA A 438 -20.24 -2.14 -27.47
CA ALA A 438 -21.19 -1.04 -27.57
C ALA A 438 -20.53 0.30 -27.19
N GLY A 439 -21.24 1.40 -27.47
CA GLY A 439 -20.83 2.76 -27.15
C GLY A 439 -20.53 3.60 -28.39
N ILE A 440 -19.83 4.73 -28.22
CA ILE A 440 -19.67 5.76 -29.27
C ILE A 440 -18.31 6.45 -29.24
N ASN A 441 -17.93 7.06 -30.37
CA ASN A 441 -16.75 7.91 -30.53
C ASN A 441 -15.43 7.26 -30.08
N ASN A 442 -15.15 6.04 -30.55
CA ASN A 442 -13.95 5.31 -30.16
C ASN A 442 -12.94 5.26 -31.31
N ILE A 443 -11.66 5.19 -30.96
CA ILE A 443 -10.60 4.74 -31.87
C ILE A 443 -10.23 3.34 -31.42
N ILE A 444 -10.57 2.34 -32.24
CA ILE A 444 -10.28 0.93 -31.95
C ILE A 444 -9.51 0.38 -33.15
N GLY A 445 -8.33 -0.17 -32.90
CA GLY A 445 -7.55 -0.83 -33.94
C GLY A 445 -8.03 -2.26 -34.22
N PRO A 446 -7.17 -3.16 -34.73
CA PRO A 446 -7.58 -4.51 -35.13
C PRO A 446 -8.20 -5.33 -33.99
N VAL A 447 -9.41 -5.84 -34.23
CA VAL A 447 -10.12 -6.74 -33.31
C VAL A 447 -10.08 -8.20 -33.79
N GLY A 448 -10.18 -9.14 -32.85
CA GLY A 448 -10.33 -10.57 -33.17
C GLY A 448 -11.64 -10.87 -33.89
N GLY A 449 -11.68 -11.90 -34.75
CA GLY A 449 -12.82 -12.21 -35.62
C GLY A 449 -14.15 -12.57 -34.94
N SER A 450 -14.17 -12.68 -33.61
CA SER A 450 -15.37 -12.89 -32.78
C SER A 450 -15.82 -11.61 -32.05
N VAL A 451 -15.26 -10.45 -32.40
CA VAL A 451 -15.62 -9.14 -31.84
C VAL A 451 -16.21 -8.26 -32.92
N SER A 452 -17.36 -7.65 -32.64
CA SER A 452 -17.87 -6.53 -33.44
C SER A 452 -17.65 -5.21 -32.70
N VAL A 453 -17.39 -4.14 -33.45
CA VAL A 453 -17.18 -2.79 -32.90
C VAL A 453 -18.33 -1.86 -33.32
N PRO A 454 -18.59 -0.78 -32.56
CA PRO A 454 -19.59 0.21 -32.93
C PRO A 454 -19.39 0.75 -34.34
N VAL A 455 -20.48 1.02 -35.07
CA VAL A 455 -20.43 1.47 -36.47
C VAL A 455 -19.73 2.83 -36.66
N ASP A 456 -19.72 3.65 -35.61
CA ASP A 456 -19.06 4.95 -35.55
C ASP A 456 -17.61 4.86 -35.05
N THR A 457 -17.05 3.66 -34.91
CA THR A 457 -15.63 3.47 -34.60
C THR A 457 -14.77 4.09 -35.69
N ILE A 458 -13.82 4.92 -35.25
CA ILE A 458 -12.89 5.62 -36.13
C ILE A 458 -11.66 4.73 -36.34
N ASP A 459 -11.37 4.42 -37.60
CA ASP A 459 -10.18 3.68 -38.02
C ASP A 459 -9.08 4.67 -38.43
N CYS A 460 -8.20 5.00 -37.49
CA CYS A 460 -7.05 5.88 -37.70
C CYS A 460 -5.95 5.59 -36.68
N ASP A 461 -4.72 5.98 -37.01
CA ASP A 461 -3.63 6.07 -36.04
C ASP A 461 -3.84 7.32 -35.15
N PRO A 462 -4.05 7.17 -33.83
CA PRO A 462 -4.25 8.29 -32.91
C PRO A 462 -2.98 9.14 -32.70
N GLN A 463 -1.81 8.72 -33.18
CA GLN A 463 -0.53 9.44 -33.04
C GLN A 463 -0.21 9.78 -31.58
N LEU A 464 -0.37 8.79 -30.69
CA LEU A 464 -0.06 8.93 -29.27
C LEU A 464 1.44 9.23 -29.07
N ALA A 465 1.74 10.23 -28.26
CA ALA A 465 3.08 10.41 -27.71
C ALA A 465 3.41 9.27 -26.71
N PRO A 466 4.70 9.00 -26.43
CA PRO A 466 5.09 8.03 -25.40
C PRO A 466 4.44 8.33 -24.04
N LEU A 467 4.21 7.29 -23.24
CA LEU A 467 3.75 7.44 -21.86
C LEU A 467 4.73 8.34 -21.09
N ALA A 468 4.24 9.46 -20.58
CA ALA A 468 5.06 10.45 -19.90
C ALA A 468 4.26 11.21 -18.84
N ASP A 469 4.97 11.93 -17.98
CA ASP A 469 4.37 12.96 -17.14
C ASP A 469 3.98 14.17 -18.01
N ASN A 470 2.72 14.21 -18.42
CA ASN A 470 2.13 15.32 -19.18
C ASN A 470 1.35 16.28 -18.25
N GLY A 471 1.69 16.29 -16.96
CA GLY A 471 0.91 16.94 -15.90
C GLY A 471 -0.20 16.04 -15.34
N GLY A 472 -0.78 16.46 -14.21
CA GLY A 472 -1.82 15.69 -13.52
C GLY A 472 -1.29 14.72 -12.47
N PRO A 473 -2.14 13.79 -11.97
CA PRO A 473 -1.76 12.87 -10.90
C PRO A 473 -0.99 11.63 -11.37
N THR A 474 -1.15 11.24 -12.63
CA THR A 474 -0.57 10.00 -13.18
C THR A 474 -0.11 10.19 -14.64
N PRO A 475 0.90 9.43 -15.12
CA PRO A 475 1.38 9.52 -16.50
C PRO A 475 0.29 9.18 -17.52
N THR A 476 0.34 9.84 -18.69
CA THR A 476 -0.64 9.72 -19.78
C THR A 476 0.04 9.64 -21.14
N HIS A 477 -0.69 9.29 -22.19
CA HIS A 477 -0.27 9.49 -23.58
C HIS A 477 -0.90 10.76 -24.13
N ALA A 478 -0.08 11.77 -24.43
CA ALA A 478 -0.55 13.00 -25.05
C ALA A 478 -0.87 12.79 -26.54
N ILE A 479 -1.77 13.61 -27.08
CA ILE A 479 -2.03 13.71 -28.53
C ILE A 479 -1.55 15.04 -29.09
N GLY A 480 -1.17 15.04 -30.37
CA GLY A 480 -0.80 16.25 -31.11
C GLY A 480 -1.98 16.84 -31.92
N SER A 481 -1.79 18.05 -32.46
CA SER A 481 -2.82 18.77 -33.23
C SER A 481 -3.21 18.14 -34.57
N ALA A 482 -2.49 17.11 -35.01
CA ALA A 482 -2.80 16.33 -36.21
C ALA A 482 -3.51 15.00 -35.91
N SER A 483 -3.70 14.68 -34.62
CA SER A 483 -4.35 13.45 -34.20
C SER A 483 -5.81 13.43 -34.64
N CYS A 484 -6.27 12.29 -35.14
CA CYS A 484 -7.69 12.06 -35.39
C CYS A 484 -8.52 11.94 -34.11
N ALA A 485 -7.88 11.82 -32.94
CA ALA A 485 -8.56 11.84 -31.65
C ALA A 485 -9.02 13.25 -31.24
N LEU A 486 -8.41 14.30 -31.82
CA LEU A 486 -8.67 15.70 -31.50
C LEU A 486 -10.11 16.08 -31.87
N ASP A 487 -10.83 16.66 -30.91
CA ASP A 487 -12.22 17.11 -31.02
C ASP A 487 -13.19 16.02 -31.57
N GLY A 488 -12.80 14.74 -31.47
CA GLY A 488 -13.47 13.61 -32.11
C GLY A 488 -14.64 13.02 -31.34
N ALA A 489 -14.87 13.45 -30.10
CA ALA A 489 -15.87 12.93 -29.19
C ALA A 489 -16.85 13.99 -28.67
N THR A 490 -17.93 13.50 -28.08
CA THR A 490 -18.84 14.27 -27.22
C THR A 490 -18.52 14.04 -25.75
N ASN A 491 -19.09 14.81 -24.82
CA ASN A 491 -18.96 14.55 -23.38
C ASN A 491 -20.32 14.09 -22.78
N PRO A 492 -20.84 12.91 -23.15
CA PRO A 492 -22.20 12.49 -22.80
C PRO A 492 -22.37 12.14 -21.31
N PHE A 493 -21.27 12.07 -20.56
CA PHE A 493 -21.25 11.75 -19.14
C PHE A 493 -20.90 12.97 -18.26
N ASP A 494 -20.83 14.18 -18.86
CA ASP A 494 -20.56 15.45 -18.18
C ASP A 494 -19.31 15.41 -17.28
N PHE A 495 -18.25 14.71 -17.69
CA PHE A 495 -16.99 14.71 -16.95
C PHE A 495 -16.39 16.12 -16.98
N PRO A 496 -16.03 16.72 -15.83
CA PRO A 496 -15.52 18.09 -15.79
C PRO A 496 -14.07 18.18 -16.29
N THR A 497 -13.31 17.08 -16.14
CA THR A 497 -11.87 17.06 -16.43
C THR A 497 -11.44 15.79 -17.17
N ASP A 498 -10.26 15.84 -17.81
CA ASP A 498 -9.52 14.69 -18.31
C ASP A 498 -8.77 13.95 -17.18
N GLN A 499 -7.90 13.00 -17.52
CA GLN A 499 -7.07 12.26 -16.55
C GLN A 499 -6.24 13.19 -15.65
N ARG A 500 -5.77 14.31 -16.19
CA ARG A 500 -4.82 15.20 -15.54
C ARG A 500 -5.49 16.19 -14.60
N GLY A 501 -6.82 16.29 -14.67
CA GLY A 501 -7.59 17.31 -13.97
C GLY A 501 -7.76 18.59 -14.78
N GLU A 502 -7.39 18.60 -16.06
CA GLU A 502 -7.61 19.72 -16.97
C GLU A 502 -9.02 19.65 -17.59
N ALA A 503 -9.59 20.77 -18.04
CA ALA A 503 -10.96 20.81 -18.56
C ALA A 503 -11.17 19.80 -19.70
N ARG A 504 -12.30 19.05 -19.66
CA ARG A 504 -12.56 17.91 -20.56
C ARG A 504 -13.11 18.25 -21.94
N THR A 505 -13.61 19.47 -22.14
CA THR A 505 -14.13 19.90 -23.44
C THR A 505 -13.51 21.25 -23.72
N VAL A 506 -12.51 21.26 -24.60
CA VAL A 506 -11.78 22.47 -24.98
C VAL A 506 -11.64 22.51 -26.49
N GLY A 507 -12.13 23.59 -27.10
CA GLY A 507 -12.10 23.72 -28.56
C GLY A 507 -13.45 23.39 -29.20
N ALA A 508 -13.43 22.59 -30.26
CA ALA A 508 -14.63 22.29 -31.04
C ALA A 508 -15.42 21.08 -30.49
N GLY A 509 -14.76 20.23 -29.69
CA GLY A 509 -15.33 19.03 -29.10
C GLY A 509 -14.53 18.57 -27.89
N THR A 510 -14.69 17.29 -27.56
CA THR A 510 -13.87 16.58 -26.58
C THR A 510 -12.95 15.63 -27.34
N ASP A 511 -11.73 15.46 -26.83
CA ASP A 511 -10.77 14.53 -27.42
C ASP A 511 -11.07 13.09 -27.02
N ILE A 512 -10.87 12.15 -27.95
CA ILE A 512 -11.00 10.72 -27.67
C ILE A 512 -9.81 10.25 -26.83
N GLY A 513 -10.07 9.49 -25.76
CA GLY A 513 -9.04 8.95 -24.86
C GLY A 513 -8.94 9.68 -23.52
N ALA A 514 -7.89 9.38 -22.77
CA ALA A 514 -7.67 9.89 -21.40
C ALA A 514 -7.17 11.34 -21.31
N TYR A 515 -6.76 11.91 -22.44
CA TYR A 515 -6.06 13.19 -22.52
C TYR A 515 -6.88 14.19 -23.36
N GLU A 516 -7.04 15.41 -22.85
CA GLU A 516 -7.61 16.54 -23.60
C GLU A 516 -6.51 17.55 -23.95
N LEU A 517 -6.20 17.74 -25.23
CA LEU A 517 -5.27 18.76 -25.69
C LEU A 517 -5.81 20.16 -25.37
N GLN A 518 -5.19 20.78 -24.37
CA GLN A 518 -5.53 22.14 -24.00
C GLN A 518 -5.11 23.10 -25.11
N THR A 519 -5.99 24.04 -25.46
CA THR A 519 -5.59 25.18 -26.28
C THR A 519 -4.53 25.98 -25.51
N LEU A 520 -3.40 26.28 -26.17
CA LEU A 520 -2.40 27.16 -25.60
C LEU A 520 -3.08 28.48 -25.21
N LEU A 521 -3.19 28.75 -23.92
CA LEU A 521 -3.31 30.11 -23.40
C LEU A 521 -2.02 30.83 -23.79
N VAL A 522 -1.94 31.30 -25.04
CA VAL A 522 -0.99 32.36 -25.40
C VAL A 522 -1.33 33.50 -24.46
N PHE A 523 -0.40 33.81 -23.55
CA PHE A 523 -0.54 34.87 -22.58
C PHE A 523 -1.25 36.07 -23.20
N ARG A 524 -2.41 36.40 -22.66
CA ARG A 524 -3.06 37.70 -22.92
C ARG A 524 -2.37 38.76 -22.05
N ASP A 525 -1.04 38.75 -22.03
CA ASP A 525 -0.23 39.68 -21.26
C ASP A 525 0.42 40.67 -22.23
N GLY A 526 -0.38 41.68 -22.59
CA GLY A 526 0.02 43.08 -22.62
C GLY A 526 1.41 43.44 -23.18
N PHE A 527 1.78 42.99 -24.37
CA PHE A 527 2.80 43.67 -25.18
C PHE A 527 2.12 44.55 -26.24
N GLU A 528 1.50 45.64 -25.81
CA GLU A 528 1.18 46.78 -26.65
C GLU A 528 1.70 48.04 -25.95
N GLY A 529 2.76 48.62 -26.53
CA GLY A 529 3.07 50.05 -26.59
C GLY A 529 3.26 50.85 -25.30
#